data_AF-A0A261BK47-F1
#
_entry.id   AF-A0A261BK47-F1
#
_cell.length_a   1.000
_cell.length_b   1.000
_cell.length_c   1.000
_cell.angle_alpha   90.00
_cell.angle_beta   90.00
_cell.angle_gamma   90.00
#
_symmetry.space_group_name_H-M   'P 1'
#
loop_
_entity.id
_entity.type
_entity.pdbx_description
1 polymer ?
#
loop_
_entity_poly.entity_id
_entity_poly.type
_entity_poly.pdbx_seq_one_letter_code
_entity_poly.pdbx_strand_id
1 'polypeptide(L)'
;MNMLGSMFSTVKPRLDDLGTDRLNYYYSTLIIMGMSLTITARQYVGSPLQCWVPAQVPLTVEERVSQQLIYYQWAPFIMAIEAAFFYLPVIFWSMLSTKSGINIIKLVETAQKAEGAESEDRKKQIDIICRHISNNLRKRRTEEETTKMAKIQRIFGMQHGKFITNVYLVTKFIYMLNSFLQFYSTNKFLGQNDPYWGMRILDDILHGTDWEHSGNFPRIAMCDFQVRVLGNLQRHSIQCVLTLNMFNEKIFLFLYI
;
A
#
# COMPACT_ATOMS: atom_id res chain seq x y z
N MET A 1 26.00 -5.51 2.19
CA MET A 1 25.29 -4.21 2.15
C MET A 1 23.80 -4.52 2.10
N ASN A 2 23.11 -4.36 3.22
CA ASN A 2 21.80 -5.00 3.44
C ASN A 2 20.71 -4.25 2.66
N MET A 3 20.17 -4.88 1.61
CA MET A 3 19.11 -4.32 0.75
C MET A 3 17.89 -3.87 1.58
N LEU A 4 17.54 -4.62 2.63
CA LEU A 4 16.53 -4.24 3.63
C LEU A 4 16.84 -2.91 4.32
N GLY A 5 18.09 -2.68 4.75
CA GLY A 5 18.48 -1.43 5.40
C GLY A 5 18.39 -0.20 4.49
N SER A 6 18.62 -0.39 3.18
CA SER A 6 18.43 0.64 2.15
C SER A 6 16.94 0.97 1.92
N MET A 7 16.07 -0.05 1.92
CA MET A 7 14.62 0.17 1.79
C MET A 7 14.04 0.89 3.02
N PHE A 8 14.43 0.47 4.23
CA PHE A 8 14.00 1.13 5.47
C PHE A 8 14.58 2.54 5.62
N SER A 9 15.76 2.83 5.08
CA SER A 9 16.29 4.19 5.09
C SER A 9 15.56 5.13 4.11
N THR A 10 14.98 4.56 3.05
CA THR A 10 14.18 5.27 2.04
C THR A 10 12.78 5.62 2.57
N VAL A 11 12.21 4.76 3.40
CA VAL A 11 10.91 4.99 4.06
C VAL A 11 11.17 5.60 5.43
N LYS A 12 11.41 6.92 5.49
CA LYS A 12 11.52 7.67 6.75
C LYS A 12 10.43 8.76 6.84
N PRO A 13 9.89 9.04 8.04
CA PRO A 13 9.00 10.19 8.27
C PRO A 13 9.73 11.48 7.91
N ARG A 14 9.11 12.38 7.15
CA ARG A 14 9.66 13.72 6.94
C ARG A 14 9.13 14.68 8.00
N LEU A 15 9.93 15.71 8.25
CA LEU A 15 9.64 16.71 9.29
C LEU A 15 8.42 17.57 8.94
N ASP A 16 8.18 17.80 7.66
CA ASP A 16 7.06 18.59 7.11
C ASP A 16 5.73 17.83 7.01
N ASP A 17 5.72 16.53 7.30
CA ASP A 17 4.54 15.68 7.13
C ASP A 17 3.52 15.84 8.26
N LEU A 18 2.25 15.96 7.88
CA LEU A 18 1.13 15.82 8.82
C LEU A 18 0.98 14.36 9.27
N GLY A 19 0.39 14.13 10.44
CA GLY A 19 0.15 12.77 10.95
C GLY A 19 -0.60 11.87 9.96
N THR A 20 -1.56 12.42 9.21
CA THR A 20 -2.30 11.72 8.17
C THR A 20 -1.43 11.26 6.99
N ASP A 21 -0.38 12.02 6.65
CA ASP A 21 0.53 11.64 5.57
C ASP A 21 1.35 10.42 5.98
N ARG A 22 1.91 10.48 7.20
CA ARG A 22 2.67 9.38 7.79
C ARG A 22 1.81 8.11 7.90
N LEU A 23 0.54 8.25 8.29
CA LEU A 23 -0.40 7.12 8.32
C LEU A 23 -0.47 6.41 6.97
N ASN A 24 -0.70 7.15 5.89
CA ASN A 24 -0.87 6.58 4.56
C ASN A 24 0.42 6.03 3.96
N TYR A 25 1.48 6.84 3.81
CA TYR A 25 2.65 6.38 3.04
C TYR A 25 3.66 5.60 3.88
N TYR A 26 3.77 5.87 5.18
CA TYR A 26 4.78 5.25 6.04
C TYR A 26 4.19 4.02 6.75
N TYR A 27 3.15 4.21 7.56
CA TYR A 27 2.59 3.11 8.34
C TYR A 27 1.87 2.08 7.47
N SER A 28 0.97 2.47 6.55
CA SER A 28 0.29 1.50 5.68
C SER A 28 1.29 0.72 4.81
N THR A 29 2.27 1.39 4.20
CA THR A 29 3.32 0.70 3.41
C THR A 29 4.11 -0.30 4.25
N LEU A 30 4.53 0.07 5.46
CA LEU A 30 5.29 -0.83 6.33
C LEU A 30 4.46 -2.03 6.81
N ILE A 31 3.19 -1.80 7.17
CA ILE A 31 2.27 -2.85 7.62
C ILE A 31 1.99 -3.83 6.48
N ILE A 32 1.61 -3.33 5.30
CA ILE A 32 1.30 -4.17 4.13
C ILE A 32 2.55 -4.94 3.68
N MET A 33 3.73 -4.29 3.65
CA MET A 33 4.99 -4.96 3.32
C MET A 33 5.34 -6.05 4.36
N GLY A 34 5.12 -5.81 5.65
CA GLY A 34 5.30 -6.81 6.70
C GLY A 34 4.34 -8.00 6.58
N MET A 35 3.07 -7.74 6.23
CA MET A 35 2.07 -8.78 5.98
C MET A 35 2.40 -9.61 4.73
N SER A 36 2.82 -8.96 3.64
CA SER A 36 3.30 -9.63 2.42
C SER A 36 4.50 -10.54 2.68
N LEU A 37 5.48 -10.05 3.46
CA LEU A 37 6.63 -10.86 3.88
C LEU A 37 6.21 -12.04 4.76
N THR A 38 5.23 -11.86 5.65
CA THR A 38 4.74 -12.93 6.53
C THR A 38 4.04 -14.04 5.73
N ILE A 39 3.18 -13.68 4.77
CA ILE A 39 2.53 -14.65 3.87
C ILE A 39 3.58 -15.38 3.04
N THR A 40 4.53 -14.65 2.46
CA THR A 40 5.62 -15.23 1.67
C THR A 40 6.45 -16.20 2.51
N ALA A 41 6.84 -15.82 3.73
CA ALA A 41 7.61 -16.68 4.62
C ALA A 41 6.85 -17.99 4.93
N ARG A 42 5.55 -17.91 5.21
CA ARG A 42 4.72 -19.11 5.45
C ARG A 42 4.57 -19.98 4.21
N GLN A 43 4.52 -19.38 3.04
CA GLN A 43 4.39 -20.09 1.77
C GLN A 43 5.64 -20.89 1.39
N TYR A 44 6.84 -20.38 1.70
CA TYR A 44 8.11 -21.00 1.28
C TYR A 44 8.88 -21.74 2.38
N VAL A 45 8.74 -21.35 3.65
CA VAL A 45 9.50 -21.96 4.77
C VAL A 45 8.68 -23.04 5.49
N GLY A 46 7.34 -22.95 5.44
CA GLY A 46 6.44 -23.93 6.06
C GLY A 46 6.02 -25.05 5.12
N SER A 47 5.14 -25.92 5.61
CA SER A 47 4.32 -26.79 4.76
C SER A 47 3.04 -26.02 4.38
N PRO A 48 2.95 -25.44 3.16
CA PRO A 48 1.83 -24.57 2.79
C PRO A 48 0.50 -25.32 2.70
N LEU A 49 0.55 -26.63 2.51
CA LEU A 49 -0.60 -27.52 2.40
C LEU A 49 -0.22 -28.94 2.84
N GLN A 50 -1.16 -29.63 3.46
CA GLN A 50 -1.07 -31.05 3.81
C GLN A 50 -2.28 -31.75 3.20
N CYS A 51 -2.06 -32.88 2.52
CA CYS A 51 -3.11 -33.56 1.77
C CYS A 51 -3.22 -35.05 2.13
N TRP A 52 -4.43 -35.60 2.00
CA TRP A 52 -4.72 -37.02 2.16
C TRP A 52 -5.76 -37.49 1.15
N VAL A 53 -5.88 -38.80 0.98
CA VAL A 53 -6.92 -39.41 0.14
C VAL A 53 -8.24 -39.39 0.91
N PRO A 54 -9.28 -38.69 0.44
CA PRO A 54 -10.58 -38.68 1.11
C PRO A 54 -11.32 -40.00 0.89
N ALA A 55 -12.16 -40.39 1.85
CA ALA A 55 -13.02 -41.57 1.72
C ALA A 55 -14.14 -41.37 0.69
N GLN A 56 -14.60 -40.12 0.52
CA GLN A 56 -15.67 -39.74 -0.41
C GLN A 56 -15.32 -38.39 -1.04
N VAL A 57 -15.59 -38.23 -2.33
CA VAL A 57 -15.41 -36.97 -3.08
C VAL A 57 -16.81 -36.37 -3.30
N PRO A 58 -17.24 -35.39 -2.50
CA PRO A 58 -18.66 -35.01 -2.39
C PRO A 58 -19.20 -34.09 -3.49
N LEU A 59 -18.34 -33.57 -4.39
CA LEU A 59 -18.73 -32.58 -5.40
C LEU A 59 -18.59 -33.12 -6.83
N THR A 60 -19.31 -32.53 -7.78
CA THR A 60 -19.05 -32.75 -9.22
C THR A 60 -17.77 -32.01 -9.64
N VAL A 61 -17.20 -32.39 -10.79
CA VAL A 61 -15.97 -31.75 -11.30
C VAL A 61 -16.24 -30.28 -11.62
N GLU A 62 -17.40 -29.99 -12.20
CA GLU A 62 -17.83 -28.68 -12.65
C GLU A 62 -17.98 -27.71 -11.47
N GLU A 63 -18.60 -28.16 -10.38
CA GLU A 63 -18.72 -27.39 -9.14
C GLU A 63 -17.35 -27.08 -8.53
N ARG A 64 -16.43 -28.05 -8.48
CA ARG A 64 -15.06 -27.82 -7.98
C ARG A 64 -14.30 -26.80 -8.79
N VAL A 65 -14.45 -26.81 -10.12
CA VAL A 65 -13.83 -25.81 -11.00
C VAL A 65 -14.43 -24.42 -10.76
N SER A 66 -15.75 -24.34 -10.54
CA SER A 66 -16.40 -23.05 -10.25
C SER A 66 -15.96 -22.43 -8.92
N GLN A 67 -15.56 -23.25 -7.94
CA GLN A 67 -15.12 -22.84 -6.62
C GLN A 67 -13.58 -22.79 -6.49
N GLN A 68 -12.86 -22.69 -7.61
CA GLN A 68 -11.42 -22.69 -7.58
C GLN A 68 -10.87 -21.41 -6.92
N LEU A 69 -10.01 -21.62 -5.91
CA LEU A 69 -9.36 -20.53 -5.19
C LEU A 69 -8.17 -20.02 -6.04
N ILE A 70 -8.29 -18.91 -6.76
CA ILE A 70 -7.17 -18.40 -7.59
C ILE A 70 -6.35 -17.34 -6.83
N TYR A 71 -6.99 -16.59 -5.93
CA TYR A 71 -6.38 -15.45 -5.25
C TYR A 71 -5.18 -15.84 -4.37
N TYR A 72 -5.11 -17.06 -3.83
CA TYR A 72 -4.03 -17.47 -2.93
C TYR A 72 -2.65 -17.41 -3.59
N GLN A 73 -2.57 -17.62 -4.91
CA GLN A 73 -1.31 -17.61 -5.66
C GLN A 73 -0.75 -16.19 -5.79
N TRP A 74 -1.63 -15.19 -5.81
CA TRP A 74 -1.31 -13.80 -6.13
C TRP A 74 -1.30 -12.89 -4.91
N ALA A 75 -1.86 -13.31 -3.78
CA ALA A 75 -1.96 -12.53 -2.55
C ALA A 75 -0.64 -11.83 -2.13
N PRO A 76 0.53 -12.50 -2.02
CA PRO A 76 1.77 -11.84 -1.63
C PRO A 76 2.22 -10.75 -2.63
N PHE A 77 2.04 -11.00 -3.92
CA PHE A 77 2.42 -10.07 -4.99
C PHE A 77 1.49 -8.85 -5.05
N ILE A 78 0.19 -9.07 -4.91
CA ILE A 78 -0.79 -7.99 -4.87
C ILE A 78 -0.51 -7.07 -3.69
N MET A 79 -0.35 -7.59 -2.47
CA MET A 79 -0.01 -6.75 -1.31
C MET A 79 1.30 -5.97 -1.51
N ALA A 80 2.33 -6.57 -2.12
CA ALA A 80 3.56 -5.84 -2.42
C ALA A 80 3.32 -4.65 -3.38
N ILE A 81 2.44 -4.84 -4.36
CA ILE A 81 2.00 -3.79 -5.28
C ILE A 81 1.16 -2.73 -4.53
N GLU A 82 0.22 -3.14 -3.67
CA GLU A 82 -0.58 -2.23 -2.83
C GLU A 82 0.34 -1.34 -1.97
N ALA A 83 1.36 -1.92 -1.33
CA ALA A 83 2.35 -1.17 -0.56
C ALA A 83 3.11 -0.15 -1.42
N ALA A 84 3.50 -0.52 -2.64
CA ALA A 84 4.17 0.41 -3.57
C ALA A 84 3.25 1.59 -3.93
N PHE A 85 1.97 1.33 -4.17
CA PHE A 85 0.98 2.36 -4.49
C PHE A 85 0.74 3.34 -3.34
N PHE A 86 0.74 2.89 -2.08
CA PHE A 86 0.68 3.80 -0.91
C PHE A 86 1.91 4.72 -0.80
N TYR A 87 3.05 4.30 -1.34
CA TYR A 87 4.28 5.10 -1.36
C TYR A 87 4.38 6.06 -2.56
N LEU A 88 3.65 5.84 -3.67
CA LEU A 88 3.70 6.71 -4.86
C LEU A 88 3.39 8.20 -4.60
N PRO A 89 2.38 8.57 -3.78
CA PRO A 89 2.05 9.98 -3.58
C PRO A 89 3.17 10.77 -2.89
N VAL A 90 3.96 10.13 -2.00
CA VAL A 90 5.10 10.80 -1.36
C VAL A 90 6.26 11.02 -2.35
N ILE A 91 6.47 10.09 -3.29
CA ILE A 91 7.43 10.29 -4.39
C ILE A 91 6.97 11.47 -5.24
N PHE A 92 5.68 11.52 -5.59
CA PHE A 92 5.09 12.63 -6.35
C PHE A 92 5.28 13.97 -5.64
N TRP A 93 4.95 14.06 -4.34
CA TRP A 93 5.19 15.25 -3.52
C TRP A 93 6.66 15.65 -3.55
N SER A 94 7.57 14.71 -3.30
CA SER A 94 9.01 14.97 -3.24
C SER A 94 9.58 15.49 -4.56
N MET A 95 9.15 14.92 -5.69
CA MET A 95 9.64 15.32 -7.01
C MET A 95 9.14 16.72 -7.39
N LEU A 96 7.89 17.06 -7.07
CA LEU A 96 7.30 18.34 -7.47
C LEU A 96 7.58 19.47 -6.48
N SER A 97 7.63 19.20 -5.18
CA SER A 97 7.95 20.22 -4.16
C SER A 97 9.37 20.74 -4.32
N THR A 98 10.33 19.89 -4.70
CA THR A 98 11.72 20.29 -4.97
C THR A 98 11.83 21.23 -6.18
N LYS A 99 10.95 21.09 -7.18
CA LYS A 99 10.91 22.00 -8.34
C LYS A 99 10.44 23.41 -7.99
N SER A 100 9.85 23.63 -6.81
CA SER A 100 9.40 24.95 -6.36
C SER A 100 10.52 25.95 -6.03
N GLY A 101 11.77 25.46 -5.96
CA GLY A 101 12.95 26.24 -5.55
C GLY A 101 13.10 26.43 -4.04
N ILE A 102 12.06 26.13 -3.25
CA ILE A 102 12.04 26.28 -1.80
C ILE A 102 12.21 24.90 -1.16
N ASN A 103 13.27 24.71 -0.38
CA ASN A 103 13.46 23.49 0.40
C ASN A 103 12.76 23.65 1.76
N ILE A 104 11.50 23.21 1.82
CA ILE A 104 10.64 23.32 3.02
C ILE A 104 11.28 22.61 4.21
N ILE A 105 11.87 21.43 4.00
CA ILE A 105 12.49 20.63 5.06
C ILE A 105 13.62 21.42 5.74
N LYS A 106 14.55 21.97 4.95
CA LYS A 106 15.64 22.79 5.49
C LYS A 106 15.13 24.05 6.17
N LEU A 107 14.08 24.67 5.63
CA LEU A 107 13.49 25.88 6.20
C LEU A 107 12.91 25.60 7.60
N VAL A 108 12.17 24.51 7.75
CA VAL A 108 11.61 24.08 9.03
C VAL A 108 12.72 23.67 10.00
N GLU A 109 13.73 22.94 9.54
CA GLU A 109 14.88 22.54 10.36
C GLU A 109 15.66 23.77 10.89
N THR A 110 15.90 24.77 10.03
CA THR A 110 16.53 26.03 10.43
C THR A 110 15.65 26.82 11.39
N ALA A 111 14.33 26.83 11.19
CA ALA A 111 13.38 27.49 12.09
C ALA A 111 13.37 26.83 13.48
N GLN A 112 13.34 25.50 13.56
CA GLN A 112 13.43 24.76 14.83
C GLN A 112 14.78 25.00 15.53
N LYS A 113 15.89 25.04 14.79
CA LYS A 113 17.19 25.40 15.35
C LYS A 113 17.22 26.83 15.90
N ALA A 114 16.52 27.77 15.25
CA ALA A 114 16.44 29.15 15.70
C ALA A 114 15.64 29.30 17.01
N GLU A 115 14.63 28.45 17.22
CA GLU A 115 13.82 28.43 18.44
C GLU A 115 14.67 28.06 19.68
N GLY A 116 15.55 27.07 19.56
CA GLY A 116 16.43 26.60 20.64
C GLY A 116 17.78 27.33 20.76
N ALA A 117 18.06 28.35 19.96
CA ALA A 117 19.37 29.01 19.91
C ALA A 117 19.45 30.26 20.80
N GLU A 118 20.68 30.59 21.24
CA GLU A 118 20.99 31.83 21.95
C GLU A 118 20.75 33.08 21.08
N SER A 119 20.65 34.26 21.70
CA SER A 119 20.20 35.50 21.05
C SER A 119 20.98 35.88 19.79
N GLU A 120 22.28 35.60 19.73
CA GLU A 120 23.13 35.97 18.60
C GLU A 120 23.07 34.96 17.45
N ASP A 121 23.07 33.67 17.77
CA ASP A 121 22.93 32.61 16.76
C ASP A 121 21.49 32.56 16.21
N ARG A 122 20.49 32.85 17.02
CA ARG A 122 19.10 33.01 16.57
C ARG A 122 18.97 34.09 15.50
N LYS A 123 19.63 35.25 15.66
CA LYS A 123 19.64 36.31 14.63
C LYS A 123 20.24 35.80 13.31
N LYS A 124 21.35 35.04 13.38
CA LYS A 124 21.98 34.45 12.18
C LYS A 124 21.04 33.48 11.48
N GLN A 125 20.34 32.60 12.22
CA GLN A 125 19.39 31.65 11.63
C GLN A 125 18.19 32.36 11.00
N ILE A 126 17.64 33.38 11.67
CA ILE A 126 16.54 34.20 11.12
C ILE A 126 16.98 34.91 9.84
N ASP A 127 18.20 35.46 9.81
CA ASP A 127 18.72 36.12 8.61
C ASP A 127 18.91 35.15 7.43
N ILE A 128 19.35 33.91 7.69
CA ILE A 128 19.41 32.85 6.68
C ILE A 128 18.01 32.55 6.12
N ILE A 129 16.99 32.43 6.98
CA ILE A 129 15.59 32.21 6.58
C ILE A 129 15.09 33.38 5.71
N CYS A 130 15.29 34.62 6.17
CA CYS A 130 14.89 35.83 5.45
C CYS A 130 15.56 35.93 4.07
N ARG A 131 16.87 35.67 3.99
CA ARG A 131 17.62 35.65 2.73
C ARG A 131 17.10 34.55 1.79
N HIS A 132 16.81 33.36 2.30
CA HIS A 132 16.27 32.27 1.49
C HIS A 132 14.91 32.62 0.89
N ILE A 133 13.97 33.16 1.70
CA ILE A 133 12.65 33.55 1.23
C ILE A 133 12.75 34.72 0.24
N SER A 134 13.52 35.75 0.55
CA SER A 134 13.70 36.93 -0.30
C SER A 134 14.27 36.58 -1.68
N ASN A 135 15.33 35.75 -1.73
CA ASN A 135 15.93 35.31 -2.98
C ASN A 135 14.96 34.49 -3.83
N ASN A 136 14.15 33.63 -3.20
CA ASN A 136 13.13 32.84 -3.89
C ASN A 136 11.99 33.71 -4.47
N LEU A 137 11.52 34.70 -3.70
CA LEU A 137 10.51 35.66 -4.17
C LEU A 137 11.04 36.50 -5.34
N ARG A 138 12.31 36.94 -5.27
CA ARG A 138 12.95 37.72 -6.34
C ARG A 138 13.13 36.91 -7.62
N LYS A 139 13.59 35.66 -7.53
CA LYS A 139 13.74 34.76 -8.68
C LYS A 139 12.40 34.53 -9.40
N ARG A 140 11.32 34.35 -8.64
CA ARG A 140 9.96 34.17 -9.19
C ARG A 140 9.46 35.39 -9.96
N ARG A 141 9.74 36.61 -9.47
CA ARG A 141 9.38 37.85 -10.17
C ARG A 141 10.05 37.98 -11.54
N THR A 142 11.29 37.50 -11.69
CA THR A 142 12.04 37.59 -12.96
C THR A 142 11.65 36.49 -13.96
N GLU A 143 11.26 35.30 -13.50
CA GLU A 143 10.83 34.19 -14.35
C GLU A 143 9.45 34.41 -15.01
N GLU A 144 8.61 35.30 -14.48
CA GLU A 144 7.31 35.65 -15.07
C GLU A 144 7.41 36.30 -16.46
N GLU A 145 8.56 36.85 -16.84
CA GLU A 145 8.74 37.63 -18.07
C GLU A 145 9.20 36.79 -19.28
N THR A 146 9.60 35.53 -19.11
CA THR A 146 10.26 34.77 -20.18
C THR A 146 9.76 33.32 -20.33
N THR A 147 9.09 33.04 -21.46
CA THR A 147 8.91 31.74 -22.16
C THR A 147 7.56 30.96 -22.10
N LYS A 148 7.28 30.27 -23.23
CA LYS A 148 6.09 29.44 -23.54
C LYS A 148 5.88 28.21 -22.63
N MET A 149 6.87 27.80 -21.84
CA MET A 149 6.75 26.79 -20.77
C MET A 149 5.81 27.21 -19.63
N ALA A 150 5.48 28.51 -19.54
CA ALA A 150 4.52 29.07 -18.59
C ALA A 150 3.08 28.51 -18.74
N LYS A 151 2.70 27.91 -19.88
CA LYS A 151 1.33 27.37 -20.07
C LYS A 151 1.05 26.10 -19.26
N ILE A 152 1.98 25.14 -19.23
CA ILE A 152 1.85 23.93 -18.40
C ILE A 152 2.01 24.28 -16.91
N GLN A 153 2.90 25.21 -16.60
CA GLN A 153 3.09 25.76 -15.26
C GLN A 153 1.86 26.56 -14.76
N ARG A 154 1.06 27.15 -15.66
CA ARG A 154 -0.25 27.76 -15.33
C ARG A 154 -1.29 26.76 -14.84
N ILE A 155 -1.31 25.52 -15.37
CA ILE A 155 -2.27 24.48 -14.96
C ILE A 155 -2.03 24.04 -13.51
N PHE A 156 -0.77 23.98 -13.07
CA PHE A 156 -0.41 23.70 -11.67
C PHE A 156 -0.38 24.96 -10.77
N GLY A 157 -0.72 26.14 -11.31
CA GLY A 157 -0.82 27.38 -10.54
C GLY A 157 0.51 27.99 -10.09
N MET A 158 1.54 27.95 -10.95
CA MET A 158 2.90 28.45 -10.64
C MET A 158 3.07 29.97 -10.58
N GLN A 159 2.09 30.78 -11.00
CA GLN A 159 2.26 32.25 -11.08
C GLN A 159 1.89 33.00 -9.79
N HIS A 160 1.25 32.33 -8.84
CA HIS A 160 0.97 32.90 -7.52
C HIS A 160 1.63 31.97 -6.50
N GLY A 161 2.01 32.45 -5.31
CA GLY A 161 2.64 31.64 -4.24
C GLY A 161 1.91 30.34 -3.81
N LYS A 162 0.83 29.99 -4.50
CA LYS A 162 -0.05 28.83 -4.37
C LYS A 162 0.47 27.53 -5.00
N PHE A 163 1.58 27.51 -5.75
CA PHE A 163 2.11 26.28 -6.37
C PHE A 163 2.29 25.13 -5.36
N ILE A 164 2.99 25.41 -4.25
CA ILE A 164 3.26 24.40 -3.21
C ILE A 164 1.94 23.90 -2.61
N THR A 165 1.01 24.82 -2.32
CA THR A 165 -0.33 24.50 -1.81
C THR A 165 -1.13 23.65 -2.79
N ASN A 166 -1.11 23.97 -4.09
CA ASN A 166 -1.80 23.20 -5.12
C ASN A 166 -1.21 21.80 -5.27
N VAL A 167 0.12 21.68 -5.34
CA VAL A 167 0.80 20.38 -5.39
C VAL A 167 0.45 19.56 -4.15
N TYR A 168 0.38 20.18 -2.96
CA TYR A 168 -0.02 19.50 -1.73
C TYR A 168 -1.46 18.99 -1.81
N LEU A 169 -2.42 19.83 -2.24
CA LEU A 169 -3.81 19.44 -2.41
C LEU A 169 -3.98 18.31 -3.45
N VAL A 170 -3.23 18.36 -4.55
CA VAL A 170 -3.23 17.28 -5.56
C VAL A 170 -2.66 15.99 -4.96
N THR A 171 -1.56 16.05 -4.20
CA THR A 171 -1.04 14.87 -3.49
C THR A 171 -2.08 14.28 -2.54
N LYS A 172 -2.82 15.11 -1.80
CA LYS A 172 -3.91 14.66 -0.91
C LYS A 172 -5.04 13.99 -1.68
N PHE A 173 -5.40 14.54 -2.83
CA PHE A 173 -6.37 13.91 -3.71
C PHE A 173 -5.86 12.54 -4.23
N ILE A 174 -4.58 12.43 -4.59
CA ILE A 174 -3.97 11.15 -4.98
C ILE A 174 -4.00 10.15 -3.82
N TYR A 175 -3.73 10.57 -2.57
CA TYR A 175 -3.89 9.68 -1.41
C TYR A 175 -5.32 9.15 -1.27
N MET A 176 -6.33 10.02 -1.34
CA MET A 176 -7.73 9.62 -1.26
C MET A 176 -8.14 8.66 -2.38
N LEU A 177 -7.75 8.99 -3.62
CA LEU A 177 -8.02 8.15 -4.79
C LEU A 177 -7.32 6.80 -4.64
N ASN A 178 -6.07 6.79 -4.17
CA ASN A 178 -5.35 5.54 -3.91
C ASN A 178 -6.10 4.68 -2.89
N SER A 179 -6.48 5.22 -1.73
CA SER A 179 -7.21 4.44 -0.71
C SER A 179 -8.52 3.85 -1.25
N PHE A 180 -9.27 4.60 -2.06
CA PHE A 180 -10.47 4.08 -2.71
C PHE A 180 -10.17 2.97 -3.73
N LEU A 181 -9.14 3.15 -4.56
CA LEU A 181 -8.73 2.16 -5.55
C LEU A 181 -8.18 0.89 -4.91
N GLN A 182 -7.43 1.01 -3.80
CA GLN A 182 -6.96 -0.15 -3.04
C GLN A 182 -8.15 -0.94 -2.50
N PHE A 183 -9.07 -0.27 -1.80
CA PHE A 183 -10.28 -0.93 -1.27
C PHE A 183 -11.08 -1.65 -2.36
N TYR A 184 -11.33 -0.99 -3.50
CA TYR A 184 -12.03 -1.59 -4.63
C TYR A 184 -11.25 -2.78 -5.22
N SER A 185 -9.93 -2.65 -5.38
CA SER A 185 -9.07 -3.70 -5.93
C SER A 185 -9.05 -4.93 -5.03
N THR A 186 -8.91 -4.75 -3.72
CA THR A 186 -8.93 -5.85 -2.75
C THR A 186 -10.28 -6.57 -2.76
N ASN A 187 -11.40 -5.84 -2.81
CA ASN A 187 -12.74 -6.43 -2.86
C ASN A 187 -12.94 -7.27 -4.14
N LYS A 188 -12.53 -6.72 -5.30
CA LYS A 188 -12.59 -7.44 -6.57
C LYS A 188 -11.64 -8.65 -6.62
N PHE A 189 -10.46 -8.54 -6.01
CA PHE A 189 -9.47 -9.60 -5.94
C PHE A 189 -9.95 -10.81 -5.12
N LEU A 190 -10.64 -10.56 -4.01
CA LEU A 190 -11.25 -11.59 -3.19
C LEU A 190 -12.48 -12.25 -3.84
N GLY A 191 -12.97 -11.69 -4.96
CA GLY A 191 -14.14 -12.22 -5.68
C GLY A 191 -15.45 -12.02 -4.92
N GLN A 192 -15.47 -11.14 -3.92
CA GLN A 192 -16.66 -10.86 -3.12
C GLN A 192 -17.49 -9.77 -3.83
N ASN A 193 -18.77 -10.06 -4.07
CA ASN A 193 -19.70 -9.08 -4.65
C ASN A 193 -20.26 -8.09 -3.62
N ASP A 194 -19.97 -8.30 -2.34
CA ASP A 194 -20.46 -7.49 -1.22
C ASP A 194 -19.35 -6.59 -0.69
N PRO A 195 -19.47 -5.24 -0.75
CA PRO A 195 -18.47 -4.34 -0.17
C PRO A 195 -18.37 -4.42 1.34
N TYR A 196 -19.34 -5.01 2.04
CA TYR A 196 -19.35 -5.18 3.48
C TYR A 196 -18.86 -6.55 3.95
N TRP A 197 -18.19 -7.31 3.06
CA TRP A 197 -17.69 -8.66 3.35
C TRP A 197 -16.86 -8.72 4.64
N GLY A 198 -16.01 -7.72 4.91
CA GLY A 198 -15.17 -7.67 6.10
C GLY A 198 -15.98 -7.54 7.40
N MET A 199 -17.04 -6.74 7.40
CA MET A 199 -17.93 -6.62 8.56
C MET A 199 -18.72 -7.91 8.81
N ARG A 200 -19.15 -8.60 7.75
CA ARG A 200 -19.85 -9.89 7.89
C ARG A 200 -18.93 -10.97 8.47
N ILE A 201 -17.69 -11.04 7.99
CA ILE A 201 -16.69 -11.96 8.56
C ILE A 201 -16.40 -11.63 10.03
N LEU A 202 -16.31 -10.35 10.38
CA LEU A 202 -16.13 -9.94 11.77
C LEU A 202 -17.30 -10.40 12.66
N ASP A 203 -18.53 -10.23 12.18
CA ASP A 203 -19.74 -10.69 12.86
C ASP A 203 -19.78 -12.22 13.02
N ASP A 204 -19.44 -12.96 11.96
CA ASP A 204 -19.32 -14.42 11.98
C ASP A 204 -18.31 -14.88 13.04
N ILE A 205 -17.14 -14.23 13.12
CA ILE A 205 -16.10 -14.55 14.11
C ILE A 205 -16.57 -14.24 15.54
N LEU A 206 -17.28 -13.13 15.75
CA LEU A 206 -17.78 -12.74 17.07
C LEU A 206 -18.87 -13.68 17.57
N HIS A 207 -19.73 -14.18 16.68
CA HIS A 207 -20.77 -15.15 16.99
C HIS A 207 -20.28 -16.61 17.01
N GLY A 208 -19.05 -16.87 16.57
CA GLY A 208 -18.46 -18.20 16.53
C GLY A 208 -18.97 -19.07 15.37
N THR A 209 -19.44 -18.46 14.28
CA THR A 209 -19.87 -19.15 13.06
C THR A 209 -18.66 -19.64 12.27
N ASP A 210 -18.61 -20.94 11.99
CA ASP A 210 -17.52 -21.53 11.21
C ASP A 210 -17.60 -21.22 9.71
N TRP A 211 -16.43 -21.22 9.07
CA TRP A 211 -16.25 -20.99 7.62
C TRP A 211 -17.04 -21.97 6.75
N GLU A 212 -17.38 -23.16 7.26
CA GLU A 212 -18.17 -24.16 6.55
C GLU A 212 -19.59 -23.68 6.26
N HIS A 213 -20.12 -22.82 7.13
CA HIS A 213 -21.46 -22.24 6.97
C HIS A 213 -21.44 -20.92 6.20
N SER A 214 -20.41 -20.09 6.39
CA SER A 214 -20.31 -18.79 5.71
C SER A 214 -19.73 -18.88 4.29
N GLY A 215 -18.97 -19.94 3.99
CA GLY A 215 -18.29 -20.14 2.71
C GLY A 215 -17.10 -19.18 2.47
N ASN A 216 -16.79 -18.31 3.42
CA ASN A 216 -15.71 -17.34 3.33
C ASN A 216 -14.39 -17.98 3.75
N PHE A 217 -13.33 -17.78 2.95
CA PHE A 217 -11.97 -18.28 3.21
C PHE A 217 -11.91 -19.77 3.64
N PRO A 218 -12.28 -20.71 2.76
CA PRO A 218 -12.33 -22.13 3.11
C PRO A 218 -10.96 -22.68 3.55
N ARG A 219 -10.97 -23.54 4.57
CA ARG A 219 -9.74 -24.14 5.14
C ARG A 219 -9.40 -25.50 4.53
N ILE A 220 -10.32 -26.06 3.75
CA ILE A 220 -10.18 -27.35 3.08
C ILE A 220 -10.52 -27.14 1.60
N ALA A 221 -9.71 -27.71 0.70
CA ALA A 221 -10.01 -27.76 -0.72
C ALA A 221 -9.69 -29.12 -1.31
N MET A 222 -10.36 -29.44 -2.42
CA MET A 222 -10.10 -30.64 -3.20
C MET A 222 -9.11 -30.33 -4.32
N CYS A 223 -8.06 -31.13 -4.43
CA CYS A 223 -7.08 -31.04 -5.51
C CYS A 223 -7.27 -32.22 -6.46
N ASP A 224 -7.64 -31.91 -7.71
CA ASP A 224 -7.80 -32.89 -8.77
C ASP A 224 -6.54 -32.94 -9.63
N PHE A 225 -6.01 -34.14 -9.84
CA PHE A 225 -4.89 -34.36 -10.76
C PHE A 225 -5.15 -35.58 -11.65
N GLN A 226 -4.49 -35.61 -12.80
CA GLN A 226 -4.63 -36.66 -13.80
C GLN A 226 -3.32 -37.42 -13.92
N VAL A 227 -3.35 -38.73 -13.73
CA VAL A 227 -2.20 -39.63 -13.85
C VAL A 227 -2.44 -40.58 -15.00
N ARG A 228 -1.40 -40.83 -15.81
CA ARG A 228 -1.46 -41.84 -16.86
C ARG A 228 -1.00 -43.17 -16.31
N VAL A 229 -1.87 -44.17 -16.34
CA VAL A 229 -1.57 -45.56 -15.94
C VAL A 229 -1.93 -46.46 -17.11
N LEU A 230 -0.95 -47.22 -17.62
CA LEU A 230 -1.12 -48.13 -18.77
C LEU A 230 -1.71 -47.45 -20.03
N GLY A 231 -1.35 -46.19 -20.27
CA GLY A 231 -1.84 -45.42 -21.42
C GLY A 231 -3.23 -44.81 -21.24
N ASN A 232 -3.97 -45.18 -20.19
CA ASN A 232 -5.25 -44.58 -19.86
C ASN A 232 -5.07 -43.39 -18.89
N LEU A 233 -5.85 -42.32 -19.07
CA LEU A 233 -5.82 -41.15 -18.22
C LEU A 233 -6.82 -41.34 -17.07
N GLN A 234 -6.31 -41.51 -15.84
CA GLN A 234 -7.14 -41.66 -14.66
C GLN A 234 -7.08 -40.39 -13.81
N ARG A 235 -8.24 -39.93 -13.32
CA ARG A 235 -8.36 -38.75 -12.46
C ARG A 235 -8.41 -39.18 -11.00
N HIS A 236 -7.59 -38.55 -10.18
CA HIS A 236 -7.59 -38.73 -8.74
C HIS A 236 -7.87 -37.39 -8.06
N SER A 237 -8.55 -37.47 -6.92
CA SER A 237 -8.89 -36.32 -6.08
C SER A 237 -8.33 -36.56 -4.69
N ILE A 238 -7.64 -35.57 -4.15
CA ILE A 238 -7.14 -35.56 -2.77
C ILE A 238 -7.68 -34.36 -2.02
N GLN A 239 -7.85 -34.49 -0.72
CA GLN A 239 -8.29 -33.42 0.16
C GLN A 239 -7.06 -32.76 0.78
N CYS A 240 -6.99 -31.43 0.74
CA CYS A 240 -5.88 -30.65 1.25
C CYS A 240 -6.36 -29.59 2.26
N VAL A 241 -5.58 -29.38 3.32
CA VAL A 241 -5.80 -28.30 4.30
C VAL A 241 -5.01 -27.06 3.89
N LEU A 242 -5.69 -25.91 3.83
CA LEU A 242 -5.16 -24.62 3.42
C LEU A 242 -4.86 -23.76 4.65
N THR A 243 -3.75 -24.05 5.32
CA THR A 243 -3.31 -23.30 6.49
C THR A 243 -3.07 -21.83 6.18
N LEU A 244 -2.59 -21.52 4.96
CA LEU A 244 -2.38 -20.14 4.47
C LEU A 244 -3.68 -19.32 4.42
N ASN A 245 -4.83 -19.96 4.19
CA ASN A 245 -6.07 -19.22 4.02
C ASN A 245 -6.59 -18.66 5.35
N MET A 246 -6.31 -19.35 6.46
CA MET A 246 -6.59 -18.84 7.81
C MET A 246 -5.81 -17.55 8.10
N PHE A 247 -4.57 -17.44 7.62
CA PHE A 247 -3.79 -16.21 7.74
C PHE A 247 -4.31 -15.11 6.82
N ASN A 248 -4.65 -15.45 5.58
CA ASN A 248 -5.22 -14.51 4.62
C ASN A 248 -6.52 -13.90 5.16
N GLU A 249 -7.41 -14.70 5.75
CA GLU A 249 -8.65 -14.23 6.40
C GLU A 249 -8.36 -13.10 7.40
N LYS A 250 -7.39 -13.30 8.30
CA LYS A 250 -7.04 -12.30 9.33
C LYS A 250 -6.34 -11.07 8.77
N ILE A 251 -5.46 -11.26 7.78
CA ILE A 251 -4.73 -10.16 7.14
C ILE A 251 -5.67 -9.28 6.33
N PHE A 252 -6.51 -9.87 5.47
CA PHE A 252 -7.46 -9.09 4.68
C PHE A 252 -8.53 -8.44 5.55
N LEU A 253 -8.98 -9.09 6.63
CA LEU A 253 -9.87 -8.47 7.61
C LEU A 253 -9.23 -7.26 8.29
N PHE A 254 -7.94 -7.36 8.67
CA PHE A 254 -7.21 -6.22 9.22
C PHE A 254 -7.06 -5.08 8.21
N LEU A 255 -6.76 -5.38 6.94
CA LEU A 255 -6.64 -4.37 5.88
C LEU A 255 -7.97 -3.70 5.53
N TYR A 256 -9.09 -4.39 5.75
CA TYR A 256 -10.43 -3.87 5.52
C TYR A 256 -10.84 -2.81 6.58
N ILE A 257 -10.39 -2.98 7.82
CA ILE A 257 -10.68 -2.10 8.97
C ILE A 257 -9.79 -0.85 8.92
#